data_AF-F3MD61-F1
#
_entry.id   AF-F3MD61-F1
#
_cell.length_a   1.000
_cell.length_b   1.000
_cell.length_c   1.000
_cell.angle_alpha   90.00
_cell.angle_beta   90.00
_cell.angle_gamma   90.00
#
_symmetry.space_group_name_H-M   'P 1'
#
loop_
_entity.id
_entity.type
_entity.pdbx_description
1 polymer ?
#
loop_
_entity_poly.entity_id
_entity_poly.type
_entity_poly.pdbx_seq_one_letter_code
_entity_poly.pdbx_strand_id
1 'polypeptide(L)'
;MHTRNGVSASGERLLSESLLGDSYSPQPGSEHYGLGWSLSASDIAPKRVQHSGALSSYQAQQTIVPESGYAVAVMLNSFTTTFEHAYAISDGIIRLTEGQAPTVKTPIPTIIDFSVGLLTLLYAGLGIRGILFGKKWSDRRRHYSALRYYLRLIPQIIPIAGIGWLLFIVPELQDNSTTILDVFRLWPALAILLFVIFLCAVSITGTRMYHRIRGGISQ
;
A
#
# COMPACT_ATOMS: atom_id res chain seq x y z
N MET A 1 7.72 -0.64 -26.75
CA MET A 1 8.51 -1.03 -27.93
C MET A 1 7.56 -1.61 -28.96
N HIS A 2 7.35 -0.93 -30.08
CA HIS A 2 6.75 -1.57 -31.26
C HIS A 2 7.77 -2.58 -31.78
N THR A 3 7.44 -3.87 -31.79
CA THR A 3 8.42 -4.93 -32.01
C THR A 3 8.81 -5.11 -33.48
N ARG A 4 8.31 -4.29 -34.42
CA ARG A 4 8.52 -4.43 -35.88
C ARG A 4 8.51 -5.91 -36.30
N ASN A 5 7.48 -6.65 -35.90
CA ASN A 5 7.34 -8.08 -36.20
C ASN A 5 8.52 -8.96 -35.71
N GLY A 6 9.03 -8.64 -34.51
CA GLY A 6 10.12 -9.36 -33.85
C GLY A 6 11.53 -8.89 -34.23
N VAL A 7 11.65 -7.70 -34.85
CA VAL A 7 12.92 -7.11 -35.28
C VAL A 7 13.30 -5.92 -34.40
N SER A 8 14.54 -5.90 -33.92
CA SER A 8 15.09 -4.84 -33.08
C SER A 8 15.25 -3.51 -33.84
N ALA A 9 15.60 -2.45 -33.11
CA ALA A 9 15.94 -1.17 -33.72
C ALA A 9 17.15 -1.25 -34.66
N SER A 10 18.11 -2.17 -34.38
CA SER A 10 19.30 -2.42 -35.19
C SER A 10 19.06 -3.37 -36.38
N GLY A 11 17.84 -3.87 -36.56
CA GLY A 11 17.49 -4.78 -37.67
C GLY A 11 17.72 -6.27 -37.37
N GLU A 12 18.15 -6.61 -36.16
CA GLU A 12 18.33 -8.00 -35.72
C GLU A 12 16.98 -8.65 -35.39
N ARG A 13 16.76 -9.89 -35.86
CA ARG A 13 15.55 -10.65 -35.50
C ARG A 13 15.72 -11.27 -34.11
N LEU A 14 14.96 -10.75 -33.14
CA LEU A 14 14.92 -11.25 -31.77
C LEU A 14 13.91 -12.38 -31.59
N LEU A 15 12.78 -12.31 -32.30
CA LEU A 15 11.71 -13.31 -32.29
C LEU A 15 11.15 -13.53 -33.70
N SER A 16 10.65 -14.73 -33.98
CA SER A 16 9.83 -14.95 -35.17
C SER A 16 8.46 -14.28 -35.00
N GLU A 17 7.79 -14.01 -36.11
CA GLU A 17 6.43 -13.45 -36.09
C GLU A 17 5.43 -14.41 -35.42
N SER A 18 5.61 -15.71 -35.62
CA SER A 18 4.79 -16.73 -34.97
C SER A 18 4.92 -16.68 -33.44
N LEU A 19 6.15 -16.63 -32.92
CA LEU A 19 6.41 -16.59 -31.48
C LEU A 19 5.93 -15.27 -30.85
N LEU A 20 6.00 -14.17 -31.60
CA LEU A 20 5.42 -12.90 -31.18
C LEU A 20 3.89 -12.99 -31.09
N GLY A 21 3.26 -13.61 -32.10
CA GLY A 21 1.82 -13.89 -32.11
C GLY A 21 1.41 -14.75 -30.92
N ASP A 22 2.16 -15.81 -30.62
CA ASP A 22 1.93 -16.68 -29.47
C ASP A 22 2.07 -15.91 -28.15
N SER A 23 3.05 -15.01 -28.04
CA SER A 23 3.27 -14.18 -26.84
C SER A 23 2.11 -13.22 -26.57
N TYR A 24 1.45 -12.72 -27.61
CA TYR A 24 0.31 -11.81 -27.52
C TYR A 24 -1.05 -12.52 -27.58
N SER A 25 -1.07 -13.85 -27.61
CA SER A 25 -2.29 -14.64 -27.65
C SER A 25 -2.67 -15.14 -26.24
N PRO A 26 -3.98 -15.21 -25.93
CA PRO A 26 -4.46 -15.77 -24.66
C PRO A 26 -3.90 -17.19 -24.42
N GLN A 27 -3.47 -17.45 -23.20
CA GLN A 27 -2.95 -18.76 -22.80
C GLN A 27 -4.07 -19.67 -22.26
N PRO A 28 -3.93 -21.01 -22.33
CA PRO A 28 -4.91 -21.93 -21.76
C PRO A 28 -5.20 -21.60 -20.28
N GLY A 29 -6.48 -21.37 -19.96
CA GLY A 29 -6.92 -20.98 -18.61
C GLY A 29 -6.82 -19.49 -18.29
N SER A 30 -6.42 -18.63 -19.24
CA SER A 30 -6.44 -17.17 -19.09
C SER A 30 -6.81 -16.44 -20.38
N GLU A 31 -8.02 -15.90 -20.43
CA GLU A 31 -8.53 -15.16 -21.61
C GLU A 31 -7.90 -13.77 -21.78
N HIS A 32 -7.25 -13.25 -20.73
CA HIS A 32 -6.70 -11.90 -20.68
C HIS A 32 -5.20 -11.86 -20.39
N TYR A 33 -4.50 -12.98 -20.58
CA TYR A 33 -3.06 -13.06 -20.34
C TYR A 33 -2.36 -13.92 -21.39
N GLY A 34 -1.35 -13.34 -22.03
CA GLY A 34 -0.42 -14.00 -22.92
C GLY A 34 0.86 -14.45 -22.20
N LEU A 35 1.95 -14.65 -22.94
CA LEU A 35 3.24 -14.99 -22.33
C LEU A 35 3.90 -13.74 -21.75
N GLY A 36 3.56 -13.40 -20.51
CA GLY A 36 4.09 -12.23 -19.81
C GLY A 36 3.46 -10.92 -20.27
N TRP A 37 2.22 -10.96 -20.77
CA TRP A 37 1.47 -9.79 -21.21
C TRP A 37 0.02 -9.89 -20.75
N SER A 38 -0.51 -8.80 -20.20
CA SER A 38 -1.94 -8.61 -20.02
C SER A 38 -2.57 -8.17 -21.34
N LEU A 39 -3.69 -8.79 -21.69
CA LEU A 39 -4.47 -8.49 -22.88
C LEU A 39 -5.74 -7.77 -22.45
N SER A 40 -6.12 -6.71 -23.17
CA SER A 40 -7.40 -6.05 -22.93
C SER A 40 -8.56 -7.03 -23.12
N ALA A 41 -9.60 -6.89 -22.28
CA ALA A 41 -10.85 -7.62 -22.48
C ALA A 41 -11.48 -7.29 -23.84
N SER A 42 -12.34 -8.19 -24.32
CA SER A 42 -12.93 -8.14 -25.66
C SER A 42 -13.82 -6.91 -25.91
N ASP A 43 -14.37 -6.33 -24.85
CA ASP A 43 -15.22 -5.14 -24.84
C ASP A 43 -14.42 -3.83 -24.75
N ILE A 44 -13.09 -3.91 -24.56
CA ILE A 44 -12.21 -2.75 -24.51
C ILE A 44 -11.61 -2.49 -25.90
N ALA A 45 -11.94 -1.34 -26.48
CA ALA A 45 -11.37 -0.84 -27.72
C ALA A 45 -10.50 0.42 -27.47
N PRO A 46 -9.37 0.60 -28.21
CA PRO A 46 -8.77 -0.38 -29.11
C PRO A 46 -8.13 -1.53 -28.32
N LYS A 47 -7.89 -2.67 -28.97
CA LYS A 47 -7.22 -3.82 -28.33
C LYS A 47 -5.81 -3.44 -27.87
N ARG A 48 -5.42 -3.91 -26.69
CA ARG A 48 -4.16 -3.55 -26.05
C ARG A 48 -3.39 -4.76 -25.54
N VAL A 49 -2.07 -4.70 -25.70
CA VAL A 49 -1.11 -5.64 -25.11
C VAL A 49 -0.26 -4.87 -24.10
N GLN A 50 -0.23 -5.32 -22.85
CA GLN A 50 0.18 -4.50 -21.71
C GLN A 50 1.00 -5.26 -20.69
N HIS A 51 1.83 -4.55 -19.95
CA HIS A 51 2.43 -5.09 -18.74
C HIS A 51 2.73 -3.93 -17.78
N SER A 52 2.39 -4.12 -16.51
CA SER A 52 2.71 -3.17 -15.44
C SER A 52 3.95 -3.63 -14.68
N GLY A 53 4.58 -2.71 -13.97
CA GLY A 53 5.63 -3.01 -13.01
C GLY A 53 5.46 -2.11 -11.80
N ALA A 54 5.44 -2.69 -10.61
CA ALA A 54 5.29 -1.92 -9.38
C ALA A 54 6.32 -2.40 -8.37
N LEU A 55 7.13 -1.46 -7.89
CA LEU A 55 8.03 -1.63 -6.76
C LEU A 55 7.66 -0.59 -5.69
N SER A 56 8.28 -0.66 -4.51
CA SER A 56 7.96 0.19 -3.37
C SER A 56 8.07 1.71 -3.63
N SER A 57 8.83 2.14 -4.65
CA SER A 57 9.02 3.56 -4.98
C SER A 57 8.84 3.88 -6.46
N TYR A 58 8.53 2.89 -7.29
CA TYR A 58 8.46 3.05 -8.74
C TYR A 58 7.25 2.33 -9.30
N GLN A 59 6.65 2.96 -10.30
CA GLN A 59 5.61 2.34 -11.11
C GLN A 59 5.99 2.48 -12.58
N ALA A 60 5.72 1.44 -13.34
CA ALA A 60 5.90 1.42 -14.78
C ALA A 60 4.67 0.81 -15.43
N GLN A 61 4.34 1.31 -16.62
CA GLN A 61 3.34 0.73 -17.50
C GLN A 61 3.91 0.73 -18.91
N GLN A 62 3.82 -0.41 -19.58
CA GLN A 62 3.98 -0.48 -21.03
C GLN A 62 2.66 -0.92 -21.67
N THR A 63 2.28 -0.26 -22.75
CA THR A 63 1.07 -0.58 -23.50
C THR A 63 1.33 -0.43 -24.99
N ILE A 64 0.92 -1.43 -25.76
CA ILE A 64 0.99 -1.46 -27.21
C ILE A 64 -0.44 -1.52 -27.72
N VAL A 65 -0.75 -0.68 -28.71
CA VAL A 65 -2.01 -0.70 -29.46
C VAL A 65 -1.68 -1.18 -30.87
N PRO A 66 -1.91 -2.47 -31.19
CA PRO A 66 -1.47 -3.04 -32.46
C PRO A 66 -2.10 -2.36 -33.68
N GLU A 67 -3.39 -2.03 -33.59
CA GLU A 67 -4.18 -1.47 -34.70
C GLU A 67 -3.71 -0.08 -35.13
N SER A 68 -3.50 0.83 -34.17
CA SER A 68 -3.06 2.20 -34.47
C SER A 68 -1.53 2.35 -34.58
N GLY A 69 -0.75 1.31 -34.27
CA GLY A 69 0.70 1.38 -34.36
C GLY A 69 1.36 2.22 -33.27
N TYR A 70 0.62 2.60 -32.22
CA TYR A 70 1.16 3.30 -31.06
C TYR A 70 1.66 2.34 -29.98
N ALA A 71 2.69 2.77 -29.26
CA ALA A 71 3.13 2.16 -28.02
C ALA A 71 3.48 3.26 -27.01
N VAL A 72 2.98 3.10 -25.79
CA VAL A 72 3.17 4.04 -24.68
C VAL A 72 3.95 3.33 -23.59
N ALA A 73 4.95 4.02 -23.06
CA ALA A 73 5.68 3.60 -21.87
C ALA A 73 5.65 4.75 -20.86
N VAL A 74 5.19 4.45 -19.66
CA VAL A 74 5.13 5.40 -18.54
C VAL A 74 5.99 4.84 -17.42
N MET A 75 6.85 5.68 -16.84
CA MET A 75 7.60 5.36 -15.63
C MET A 75 7.46 6.51 -14.65
N LEU A 76 7.15 6.19 -13.40
CA LEU A 76 6.99 7.12 -12.31
C LEU A 76 7.98 6.75 -11.21
N ASN A 77 8.63 7.76 -10.63
CA ASN A 77 9.43 7.66 -9.41
C ASN A 77 8.57 7.83 -8.14
N SER A 78 7.32 7.38 -8.22
CA SER A 78 6.35 7.46 -7.14
C SER A 78 5.49 6.19 -7.09
N PHE A 79 5.16 5.76 -5.88
CA PHE A 79 4.28 4.62 -5.63
C PHE A 79 3.04 5.05 -4.83
N THR A 80 1.90 4.43 -5.11
CA THR A 80 0.64 4.65 -4.37
C THR A 80 -0.05 3.32 -4.20
N THR A 81 -0.18 2.85 -2.96
CA THR A 81 -0.66 1.49 -2.64
C THR A 81 -2.08 1.21 -3.14
N THR A 82 -2.90 2.26 -3.28
CA THR A 82 -4.33 2.16 -3.59
C THR A 82 -4.65 2.43 -5.05
N PHE A 83 -3.66 2.80 -5.88
CA PHE A 83 -3.92 3.19 -7.27
C PHE A 83 -2.69 3.13 -8.19
N GLU A 84 -2.88 2.55 -9.38
CA GLU A 84 -1.86 2.45 -10.43
C GLU A 84 -1.85 3.69 -11.33
N HIS A 85 -1.04 4.69 -10.98
CA HIS A 85 -0.96 5.95 -11.73
C HIS A 85 -0.37 5.75 -13.13
N ALA A 86 0.64 4.87 -13.27
CA ALA A 86 1.29 4.62 -14.55
C ALA A 86 0.29 4.05 -15.59
N TYR A 87 -0.59 3.15 -15.16
CA TYR A 87 -1.68 2.63 -15.98
C TYR A 87 -2.64 3.74 -16.44
N ALA A 88 -3.12 4.56 -15.50
CA ALA A 88 -4.08 5.61 -15.80
C ALA A 88 -3.52 6.68 -16.77
N ILE A 89 -2.23 7.01 -16.63
CA ILE A 89 -1.54 7.92 -17.56
C ILE A 89 -1.41 7.27 -18.93
N SER A 90 -1.02 5.99 -19.00
CA SER A 90 -0.94 5.25 -20.28
C SER A 90 -2.28 5.21 -21.00
N ASP A 91 -3.38 4.89 -20.29
CA ASP A 91 -4.75 4.92 -20.84
C ASP A 91 -5.12 6.32 -21.35
N GLY A 92 -4.81 7.37 -20.60
CA GLY A 92 -5.08 8.74 -21.00
C GLY A 92 -4.34 9.14 -22.28
N ILE A 93 -3.06 8.76 -22.40
CA ILE A 93 -2.27 9.01 -23.62
C ILE A 93 -2.87 8.26 -24.81
N ILE A 94 -3.24 6.99 -24.65
CA ILE A 94 -3.87 6.20 -25.72
C ILE A 94 -5.20 6.83 -26.14
N ARG A 95 -6.04 7.25 -25.19
CA ARG A 95 -7.29 7.95 -25.54
C ARG A 95 -7.03 9.19 -26.38
N LEU A 96 -6.03 9.99 -26.00
CA LEU A 96 -5.63 11.17 -26.78
C LEU A 96 -5.15 10.80 -28.19
N THR A 97 -4.41 9.70 -28.38
CA THR A 97 -3.99 9.25 -29.72
C THR A 97 -5.17 8.77 -30.58
N GLU A 98 -6.22 8.25 -29.95
CA GLU A 98 -7.46 7.84 -30.62
C GLU A 98 -8.47 9.02 -30.78
N GLY A 99 -8.04 10.26 -30.53
CA GLY A 99 -8.90 11.46 -30.65
C GLY A 99 -9.98 11.58 -29.56
N GLN A 100 -9.87 10.82 -28.48
CA GLN A 100 -10.79 10.84 -27.34
C GLN A 100 -10.24 11.68 -26.18
N ALA A 101 -11.14 12.23 -25.38
CA ALA A 101 -10.75 12.88 -24.12
C ALA A 101 -10.31 11.83 -23.08
N PRO A 102 -9.22 12.08 -22.33
CA PRO A 102 -8.79 11.19 -21.26
C PRO A 102 -9.76 11.24 -20.08
N THR A 103 -10.01 10.09 -19.46
CA THR A 103 -10.88 10.00 -18.28
C THR A 103 -10.14 10.49 -17.03
N VAL A 104 -10.55 11.63 -16.48
CA VAL A 104 -10.06 12.10 -15.19
C VAL A 104 -10.82 11.37 -14.07
N LYS A 105 -10.09 10.53 -13.32
CA LYS A 105 -10.66 9.78 -12.19
C LYS A 105 -10.67 10.63 -10.91
N THR A 106 -11.62 10.35 -10.03
CA THR A 106 -11.65 10.92 -8.68
C THR A 106 -10.33 10.61 -7.96
N PRO A 107 -9.75 11.56 -7.22
CA PRO A 107 -8.48 11.36 -6.50
C PRO A 107 -8.68 10.54 -5.22
N ILE A 108 -9.13 9.28 -5.37
CA ILE A 108 -9.40 8.35 -4.27
C ILE A 108 -8.19 8.17 -3.35
N PRO A 109 -6.94 7.99 -3.84
CA PRO A 109 -5.78 7.86 -2.95
C PRO A 109 -5.60 9.04 -2.00
N THR A 110 -5.76 10.26 -2.51
CA THR A 110 -5.68 11.49 -1.72
C THR A 110 -6.77 11.54 -0.65
N ILE A 111 -8.00 11.14 -0.98
CA ILE A 111 -9.10 11.08 -0.02
C ILE A 111 -8.79 10.06 1.10
N ILE A 112 -8.23 8.90 0.75
CA ILE A 112 -7.82 7.89 1.72
C ILE A 112 -6.73 8.44 2.64
N ASP A 113 -5.68 9.07 2.09
CA ASP A 113 -4.59 9.64 2.89
C ASP A 113 -5.09 10.72 3.85
N PHE A 114 -5.99 11.61 3.42
CA PHE A 114 -6.61 12.59 4.31
C PHE A 114 -7.47 11.93 5.40
N SER A 115 -8.18 10.85 5.07
CA SER A 115 -8.98 10.10 6.03
C SER A 115 -8.08 9.44 7.10
N VAL A 116 -6.96 8.84 6.70
CA VAL A 116 -5.95 8.28 7.60
C VAL A 116 -5.31 9.38 8.46
N GLY A 117 -5.03 10.55 7.88
CA GLY A 117 -4.56 11.73 8.61
C GLY A 117 -5.54 12.19 9.68
N LEU A 118 -6.82 12.30 9.36
CA LEU A 118 -7.87 12.63 10.32
C LEU A 118 -7.96 11.59 11.45
N LEU A 119 -7.93 10.30 11.12
CA LEU A 119 -7.91 9.21 12.11
C LEU A 119 -6.69 9.30 13.03
N THR A 120 -5.54 9.71 12.49
CA THR A 120 -4.30 9.91 13.28
C THR A 120 -4.49 11.00 14.30
N LEU A 121 -5.05 12.15 13.90
CA LEU A 121 -5.32 13.27 14.81
C LEU A 121 -6.34 12.89 15.89
N LEU A 122 -7.41 12.18 15.51
CA LEU A 122 -8.41 11.69 16.46
C LEU A 122 -7.79 10.73 17.47
N TYR A 123 -6.97 9.78 17.01
CA TYR A 123 -6.31 8.82 17.89
C TYR A 123 -5.30 9.51 18.82
N ALA A 124 -4.52 10.46 18.31
CA ALA A 124 -3.59 11.26 19.12
C ALA A 124 -4.34 12.04 20.21
N GLY A 125 -5.46 12.71 19.86
CA GLY A 125 -6.29 13.44 20.83
C GLY A 125 -6.87 12.54 21.92
N LEU A 126 -7.40 11.37 21.55
CA LEU A 126 -7.89 10.36 22.50
C LEU A 126 -6.75 9.77 23.34
N GLY A 127 -5.58 9.58 22.74
CA GLY A 127 -4.35 9.12 23.38
C GLY A 127 -3.89 10.05 24.48
N ILE A 128 -3.72 11.33 24.15
CA ILE A 128 -3.37 12.42 25.08
C ILE A 128 -4.38 12.48 26.23
N ARG A 129 -5.68 12.47 25.92
CA ARG A 129 -6.73 12.42 26.94
C ARG A 129 -6.57 11.17 27.84
N GLY A 130 -6.31 10.01 27.26
CA GLY A 130 -6.07 8.76 27.98
C GLY A 130 -4.90 8.83 28.96
N ILE A 131 -3.82 9.51 28.58
CA ILE A 131 -2.63 9.74 29.41
C ILE A 131 -2.95 10.72 30.55
N LEU A 132 -3.51 11.89 30.24
CA LEU A 132 -3.85 12.93 31.23
C LEU A 132 -4.82 12.43 32.31
N PHE A 133 -5.80 11.60 31.91
CA PHE A 133 -6.76 11.01 32.83
C PHE A 133 -6.32 9.63 33.37
N GLY A 134 -5.07 9.21 33.11
CA GLY A 134 -4.54 7.91 33.52
C GLY A 134 -4.56 7.69 35.04
N LYS A 135 -4.22 8.73 35.82
CA LYS A 135 -4.31 8.71 37.29
C LYS A 135 -5.75 8.45 37.76
N LYS A 136 -6.71 9.27 37.32
CA LYS A 136 -8.12 9.14 37.70
C LYS A 136 -8.70 7.77 37.28
N TRP A 137 -8.27 7.24 36.14
CA TRP A 137 -8.66 5.92 35.67
C TRP A 137 -8.17 4.82 36.62
N SER A 138 -6.91 4.89 37.06
CA SER A 138 -6.30 3.93 37.98
C SER A 138 -6.90 4.03 39.39
N ASP A 139 -7.09 5.26 39.89
CA ASP A 139 -7.66 5.53 41.21
C ASP A 139 -9.08 4.98 41.36
N ARG A 140 -9.95 5.18 40.36
CA ARG A 140 -11.31 4.60 40.33
C ARG A 140 -11.34 3.07 40.39
N ARG A 141 -10.21 2.41 40.14
CA ARG A 141 -10.08 0.95 40.02
C ARG A 141 -9.11 0.36 41.03
N ARG A 142 -8.74 1.12 42.08
CA ARG A 142 -7.88 0.61 43.17
C ARG A 142 -8.46 -0.66 43.81
N HIS A 143 -9.77 -0.67 44.06
CA HIS A 143 -10.50 -1.81 44.65
C HIS A 143 -10.55 -3.08 43.77
N TYR A 144 -10.10 -3.03 42.52
CA TYR A 144 -10.15 -4.20 41.65
C TYR A 144 -8.99 -5.15 41.98
N SER A 145 -9.27 -6.46 41.92
CA SER A 145 -8.23 -7.48 41.96
C SER A 145 -7.23 -7.30 40.83
N ALA A 146 -5.97 -7.69 41.07
CA ALA A 146 -4.89 -7.53 40.09
C ALA A 146 -5.26 -8.13 38.72
N LEU A 147 -5.83 -9.34 38.70
CA LEU A 147 -6.26 -9.99 37.47
C LEU A 147 -7.27 -9.15 36.67
N ARG A 148 -8.34 -8.65 37.30
CA ARG A 148 -9.35 -7.82 36.62
C ARG A 148 -8.77 -6.49 36.12
N TYR A 149 -7.76 -5.96 36.80
CA TYR A 149 -7.06 -4.75 36.38
C TYR A 149 -6.24 -5.00 35.10
N TYR A 150 -5.43 -6.06 35.07
CA TYR A 150 -4.59 -6.39 33.91
C TYR A 150 -5.40 -6.85 32.69
N LEU A 151 -6.48 -7.60 32.88
CA LEU A 151 -7.38 -7.97 31.77
C LEU A 151 -7.98 -6.72 31.08
N ARG A 152 -8.19 -5.63 31.81
CA ARG A 152 -8.66 -4.36 31.22
C ARG A 152 -7.58 -3.58 30.48
N LEU A 153 -6.31 -3.99 30.58
CA LEU A 153 -5.22 -3.44 29.77
C LEU A 153 -5.06 -4.18 28.43
N ILE A 154 -5.70 -5.33 28.24
CA ILE A 154 -5.62 -6.12 27.00
C ILE A 154 -5.88 -5.27 25.75
N PRO A 155 -6.91 -4.40 25.69
CA PRO A 155 -7.14 -3.57 24.50
C PRO A 155 -5.97 -2.63 24.15
N GLN A 156 -5.15 -2.22 25.12
CA GLN A 156 -3.93 -1.45 24.88
C GLN A 156 -2.72 -2.36 24.58
N ILE A 157 -2.68 -3.58 25.10
CA ILE A 157 -1.61 -4.53 24.82
C ILE A 157 -1.68 -5.04 23.38
N ILE A 158 -2.89 -5.24 22.83
CA ILE A 158 -3.08 -5.68 21.44
C ILE A 158 -2.31 -4.81 20.42
N PRO A 159 -2.49 -3.47 20.37
CA PRO A 159 -1.74 -2.64 19.43
C PRO A 159 -0.24 -2.60 19.74
N ILE A 160 0.18 -2.69 21.01
CA ILE A 160 1.61 -2.76 21.36
C ILE A 160 2.23 -4.03 20.78
N ALA A 161 1.59 -5.18 21.01
CA ALA A 161 2.08 -6.46 20.54
C ALA A 161 2.00 -6.57 19.00
N GLY A 162 0.87 -6.22 18.40
CA GLY A 162 0.66 -6.34 16.96
C GLY A 162 1.51 -5.37 16.15
N ILE A 163 1.50 -4.08 16.48
CA ILE A 163 2.29 -3.07 15.77
C ILE A 163 3.77 -3.23 16.12
N GLY A 164 4.10 -3.54 17.37
CA GLY A 164 5.47 -3.80 17.78
C GLY A 164 6.05 -5.02 17.06
N TRP A 165 5.28 -6.10 16.91
CA TRP A 165 5.67 -7.26 16.11
C TRP A 165 5.89 -6.88 14.65
N LEU A 166 4.93 -6.18 14.02
CA LEU A 166 5.00 -5.78 12.62
C LEU A 166 6.20 -4.87 12.33
N LEU A 167 6.48 -3.90 13.21
CA LEU A 167 7.53 -2.90 12.96
C LEU A 167 8.90 -3.36 13.44
N PHE A 168 9.01 -4.11 14.53
CA PHE A 168 10.32 -4.42 15.14
C PHE A 168 10.73 -5.88 15.05
N ILE A 169 9.80 -6.81 14.79
CA ILE A 169 10.11 -8.24 14.72
C ILE A 169 10.09 -8.74 13.29
N VAL A 170 9.08 -8.39 12.50
CA VAL A 170 8.97 -8.84 11.10
C VAL A 170 10.23 -8.49 10.30
N PRO A 171 10.79 -7.26 10.36
CA PRO A 171 12.03 -6.92 9.66
C PRO A 171 13.24 -7.78 10.04
N GLU A 172 13.28 -8.31 11.26
CA GLU A 172 14.41 -9.10 11.80
C GLU A 172 14.27 -10.61 11.54
N LEU A 173 13.18 -11.05 10.89
CA LEU A 173 13.00 -12.45 10.52
C LEU A 173 14.06 -12.86 9.48
N GLN A 174 14.54 -14.10 9.60
CA GLN A 174 15.57 -14.64 8.72
C GLN A 174 15.18 -14.49 7.24
N ASP A 175 16.17 -14.10 6.42
CA ASP A 175 16.02 -13.86 4.98
C ASP A 175 15.02 -12.74 4.60
N ASN A 176 14.66 -11.86 5.55
CA ASN A 176 13.85 -10.69 5.27
C ASN A 176 14.72 -9.48 4.92
N SER A 177 14.51 -8.92 3.72
CA SER A 177 15.15 -7.67 3.29
C SER A 177 14.32 -6.42 3.61
N THR A 178 13.13 -6.59 4.19
CA THR A 178 12.20 -5.50 4.50
C THR A 178 12.65 -4.79 5.76
N THR A 179 12.73 -3.46 5.70
CA THR A 179 13.02 -2.59 6.83
C THR A 179 11.78 -1.82 7.29
N ILE A 180 11.83 -1.23 8.49
CA ILE A 180 10.81 -0.26 8.95
C ILE A 180 10.66 0.88 7.93
N LEU A 181 11.76 1.31 7.32
CA LEU A 181 11.77 2.37 6.33
C LEU A 181 10.97 1.99 5.08
N ASP A 182 10.89 0.71 4.74
CA ASP A 182 10.10 0.25 3.59
C ASP A 182 8.60 0.35 3.85
N VAL A 183 8.15 0.15 5.09
CA VAL A 183 6.75 0.41 5.49
C VAL A 183 6.41 1.90 5.32
N PHE A 184 7.32 2.78 5.75
CA PHE A 184 7.16 4.22 5.58
C PHE A 184 7.20 4.64 4.10
N ARG A 185 8.08 4.05 3.29
CA ARG A 185 8.15 4.32 1.84
C ARG A 185 6.91 3.83 1.10
N LEU A 186 6.36 2.69 1.52
CA LEU A 186 5.21 2.07 0.89
C LEU A 186 3.94 2.90 1.13
N TRP A 187 3.69 3.30 2.39
CA TRP A 187 2.51 4.10 2.74
C TRP A 187 2.76 5.02 3.96
N PRO A 188 3.29 6.24 3.75
CA PRO A 188 3.67 7.14 4.83
C PRO A 188 2.52 7.47 5.80
N ALA A 189 1.32 7.75 5.28
CA ALA A 189 0.17 8.12 6.11
C ALA A 189 -0.22 7.00 7.09
N LEU A 190 -0.28 5.75 6.59
CA LEU A 190 -0.59 4.59 7.43
C LEU A 190 0.53 4.31 8.43
N ALA A 191 1.79 4.42 8.02
CA ALA A 191 2.94 4.21 8.92
C ALA A 191 2.90 5.20 10.11
N ILE A 192 2.60 6.47 9.86
CA ILE A 192 2.44 7.49 10.91
C ILE A 192 1.28 7.14 11.85
N LEU A 193 0.12 6.75 11.30
CA LEU A 193 -1.03 6.33 12.12
C LEU A 193 -0.64 5.17 13.06
N LEU A 194 -0.01 4.12 12.53
CA LEU A 194 0.41 2.96 13.31
C LEU A 194 1.40 3.34 14.41
N PHE A 195 2.36 4.21 14.09
CA PHE A 195 3.33 4.71 15.05
C PHE A 195 2.66 5.51 16.19
N VAL A 196 1.71 6.40 15.86
CA VAL A 196 0.93 7.16 16.85
C VAL A 196 0.09 6.23 17.73
N ILE A 197 -0.54 5.21 17.14
CA ILE A 197 -1.30 4.20 17.88
C ILE A 197 -0.41 3.48 18.88
N PHE A 198 0.75 3.01 18.43
CA PHE A 198 1.74 2.32 19.26
C PHE A 198 2.20 3.19 20.44
N LEU A 199 2.63 4.43 20.17
CA LEU A 199 3.10 5.35 21.21
C LEU A 199 2.02 5.68 22.25
N CYS A 200 0.80 5.94 21.80
CA CYS A 200 -0.33 6.20 22.69
C CYS A 200 -0.65 4.97 23.55
N ALA A 201 -0.66 3.77 22.97
CA ALA A 201 -0.93 2.54 23.70
C ALA A 201 0.14 2.25 24.76
N VAL A 202 1.42 2.39 24.43
CA VAL A 202 2.54 2.27 25.37
C VAL A 202 2.41 3.29 26.49
N SER A 203 2.21 4.56 26.13
CA SER A 203 2.14 5.67 27.10
C SER A 203 0.96 5.52 28.06
N ILE A 204 -0.23 5.17 27.55
CA ILE A 204 -1.42 4.94 28.38
C ILE A 204 -1.19 3.76 29.34
N THR A 205 -0.65 2.65 28.82
CA THR A 205 -0.39 1.45 29.62
C THR A 205 0.62 1.75 30.72
N GLY A 206 1.75 2.38 30.37
CA GLY A 206 2.78 2.81 31.32
C GLY A 206 2.25 3.76 32.39
N THR A 207 1.50 4.79 31.99
CA THR A 207 0.89 5.76 32.93
C THR A 207 -0.05 5.06 33.92
N ARG A 208 -0.90 4.15 33.42
CA ARG A 208 -1.84 3.39 34.28
C ARG A 208 -1.10 2.44 35.22
N MET A 209 -0.07 1.75 34.75
CA MET A 209 0.75 0.87 35.58
C MET A 209 1.50 1.64 36.67
N TYR A 210 2.12 2.77 36.31
CA TYR A 210 2.83 3.64 37.24
C TYR A 210 1.93 4.09 38.41
N HIS A 211 0.72 4.58 38.10
CA HIS A 211 -0.22 4.99 39.15
C HIS A 211 -0.77 3.83 39.98
N ARG A 212 -0.89 2.63 39.41
CA ARG A 212 -1.30 1.42 40.16
C ARG A 212 -0.24 1.01 41.18
N ILE A 213 1.03 1.02 40.79
CA ILE A 213 2.17 0.65 41.66
C ILE A 213 2.32 1.71 42.76
N ARG A 214 2.39 2.99 42.38
CA ARG A 214 2.57 4.09 43.35
C ARG A 214 1.40 4.25 44.32
N GLY A 215 0.17 3.97 43.87
CA GLY A 215 -1.01 3.98 44.73
C GLY A 215 -1.12 2.79 45.69
N GLY A 216 -0.36 1.71 45.46
CA GLY A 216 -0.26 0.55 46.34
C GLY A 216 0.87 0.64 47.37
N ILE A 217 1.87 1.52 47.17
CA ILE A 217 2.98 1.77 48.12
C ILE A 217 2.54 2.69 49.28
N SER A 218 1.40 3.38 49.14
CA SER A 218 0.89 4.35 50.14
C SER A 218 -0.28 3.82 50.99
N GLN A 219 -0.47 2.50 51.06
CA GLN A 219 -1.42 1.81 51.95
C GLN A 219 -0.67 0.76 52.76
#